data_AF-A0A674IF48-F1
#
_entry.id   AF-A0A674IF48-F1
#
_cell.length_a   1.000
_cell.length_b   1.000
_cell.length_c   1.000
_cell.angle_alpha   90.00
_cell.angle_beta   90.00
_cell.angle_gamma   90.00
#
_symmetry.space_group_name_H-M   'P 1'
#
loop_
_entity.id
_entity.type
_entity.pdbx_description
1 polymer ?
#
loop_
_entity_poly.entity_id
_entity_poly.type
_entity_poly.pdbx_seq_one_letter_code
_entity_poly.pdbx_strand_id
1 'polypeptide(L)'
;DQTTSEPSVSIMKSENESIAACLAKDFYPKELKIFMNSDSEIIFEATDPILTSSGKYSAVKVVKLSSNELLSCSVQHNSKLIKKTQTAEKPPCNISTPSLEG
;
A
#
# COMPACT_ATOMS: atom_id res chain seq x y z
N ASP A 1 -5.33 1.15 -27.16
CA ASP A 1 -6.05 1.29 -25.88
C ASP A 1 -5.50 0.33 -24.84
N GLN A 2 -5.16 0.85 -23.65
CA GLN A 2 -4.81 0.01 -22.50
C GLN A 2 -6.06 -0.11 -21.61
N THR A 3 -6.47 -1.35 -21.32
CA THR A 3 -7.66 -1.62 -20.51
C THR A 3 -7.47 -1.15 -19.07
N THR A 4 -8.48 -0.48 -18.51
CA THR A 4 -8.48 -0.08 -17.10
C THR A 4 -8.21 -1.30 -16.22
N SER A 5 -7.23 -1.17 -15.32
CA SER A 5 -6.87 -2.20 -14.35
C SER A 5 -7.06 -1.63 -12.94
N GLU A 6 -7.86 -2.32 -12.13
CA GLU A 6 -8.12 -1.95 -10.74
C GLU A 6 -6.90 -2.27 -9.85
N PRO A 7 -6.51 -1.41 -8.90
CA PRO A 7 -5.36 -1.66 -8.05
C PRO A 7 -5.57 -2.81 -7.09
N SER A 8 -4.55 -3.65 -6.97
CA SER A 8 -4.42 -4.57 -5.85
C SER A 8 -3.94 -3.81 -4.62
N VAL A 9 -4.77 -3.73 -3.58
CA VAL A 9 -4.48 -2.94 -2.38
C VAL A 9 -4.04 -3.83 -1.23
N SER A 10 -2.90 -3.50 -0.62
CA SER A 10 -2.35 -4.22 0.54
C SER A 10 -1.92 -3.25 1.64
N ILE A 11 -2.15 -3.69 2.88
CA ILE A 11 -1.73 -2.98 4.09
C ILE A 11 -0.49 -3.67 4.65
N MET A 12 0.51 -2.86 5.01
CA MET A 12 1.72 -3.29 5.69
C MET A 12 1.85 -2.45 6.97
N LYS A 13 2.19 -3.08 8.09
CA LYS A 13 2.42 -2.40 9.38
C LYS A 13 3.70 -2.95 9.97
N SER A 14 4.57 -2.06 10.46
CA SER A 14 5.75 -2.47 11.21
C SER A 14 5.33 -2.96 12.59
N GLU A 15 5.90 -4.08 13.04
CA GLU A 15 5.62 -4.64 14.38
C GLU A 15 6.31 -3.83 15.49
N ASN A 16 7.45 -3.21 15.18
CA ASN A 16 8.31 -2.54 16.15
C ASN A 16 8.20 -1.02 16.08
N GLU A 17 7.69 -0.49 14.98
CA GLU A 17 7.51 0.94 14.78
C GLU A 17 6.04 1.24 14.52
N SER A 18 5.57 2.40 14.95
CA SER A 18 4.23 2.86 14.59
C SER A 18 4.24 3.39 13.15
N ILE A 19 4.74 2.60 12.21
CA ILE A 19 4.81 2.90 10.78
C ILE A 19 3.89 1.92 10.06
N ALA A 20 3.09 2.45 9.15
CA ALA A 20 2.24 1.67 8.29
C ALA A 20 2.30 2.17 6.85
N ALA A 21 2.07 1.28 5.92
CA ALA A 21 2.09 1.57 4.50
C ALA A 21 0.88 0.95 3.80
N CYS A 22 0.32 1.69 2.85
CA CYS A 22 -0.68 1.19 1.92
C CYS A 22 -0.10 1.17 0.52
N LEU A 23 -0.12 -0.01 -0.09
CA LEU A 23 0.44 -0.28 -1.40
C LEU A 23 -0.68 -0.59 -2.39
N ALA A 24 -0.77 0.20 -3.45
CA ALA A 24 -1.63 -0.05 -4.61
C ALA A 24 -0.76 -0.52 -5.78
N LYS A 25 -1.01 -1.74 -6.27
CA LYS A 25 -0.22 -2.39 -7.34
C LYS A 25 -1.03 -2.61 -8.61
N ASP A 26 -0.31 -2.59 -9.73
CA ASP A 26 -0.77 -3.03 -11.05
C ASP A 26 -2.07 -2.38 -11.55
N PHE A 27 -2.16 -1.05 -11.41
CA PHE A 27 -3.33 -0.29 -11.84
C PHE A 27 -3.08 0.56 -13.09
N TYR A 28 -4.15 0.88 -13.80
CA TYR A 28 -4.14 1.80 -14.94
C TYR A 28 -5.53 2.40 -15.14
N PRO A 29 -5.70 3.71 -15.38
CA PRO A 29 -4.69 4.74 -15.67
C PRO A 29 -3.91 5.22 -14.43
N LYS A 30 -2.91 6.10 -14.63
CA LYS A 30 -2.01 6.63 -13.59
C LYS A 30 -2.76 7.31 -12.42
N GLU A 31 -3.90 7.94 -12.68
CA GLU A 31 -4.59 8.73 -11.67
C GLU A 31 -5.11 7.86 -10.51
N LEU A 32 -4.59 8.11 -9.31
CA LEU A 32 -4.90 7.37 -8.08
C LEU A 32 -4.89 8.34 -6.90
N LYS A 33 -5.78 8.13 -5.92
CA LYS A 33 -5.70 8.79 -4.61
C LYS A 33 -5.66 7.75 -3.50
N ILE A 34 -4.69 7.84 -2.61
CA ILE A 34 -4.58 6.96 -1.44
C ILE A 34 -4.90 7.78 -0.18
N PHE A 35 -5.92 7.33 0.54
CA PHE A 35 -6.33 7.85 1.83
C PHE A 35 -5.96 6.84 2.90
N MET A 36 -5.23 7.28 3.92
CA MET A 36 -4.95 6.53 5.15
C MET A 36 -5.49 7.32 6.33
N ASN A 37 -5.57 6.69 7.50
CA ASN A 37 -6.12 7.24 8.75
C ASN A 37 -6.01 8.78 8.86
N SER A 38 -7.14 9.43 9.15
CA SER A 38 -7.33 10.88 9.08
C SER A 38 -6.36 11.69 9.95
N ASP A 39 -5.90 11.11 11.06
CA ASP A 39 -5.05 11.77 12.07
C ASP A 39 -3.58 11.27 12.03
N SER A 40 -3.22 10.48 11.02
CA SER A 40 -1.86 9.92 10.90
C SER A 40 -0.87 10.91 10.27
N GLU A 41 0.35 10.99 10.81
CA GLU A 41 1.43 11.82 10.27
C GLU A 41 1.97 11.16 8.98
N ILE A 42 2.00 11.90 7.87
CA ILE A 42 2.50 11.36 6.60
C ILE A 42 4.03 11.33 6.63
N ILE A 43 4.62 10.14 6.67
CA ILE A 43 6.09 9.96 6.62
C ILE A 43 6.57 9.99 5.17
N PHE A 44 5.83 9.35 4.27
CA PHE A 44 6.18 9.28 2.86
C PHE A 44 4.93 9.10 2.01
N GLU A 45 4.83 9.88 0.95
CA GLU A 45 3.81 9.70 -0.08
C GLU A 45 4.55 9.71 -1.41
N ALA A 46 4.44 8.62 -2.18
CA ALA A 46 4.91 8.65 -3.54
C ALA A 46 4.02 9.63 -4.31
N THR A 47 4.50 10.86 -4.50
CA THR A 47 3.80 11.96 -5.17
C THR A 47 3.37 11.62 -6.59
N ASP A 48 4.04 10.65 -7.22
CA ASP A 48 3.70 10.11 -8.51
C ASP A 48 3.75 8.57 -8.51
N PRO A 49 2.68 7.89 -8.98
CA PRO A 49 2.72 6.45 -9.23
C PRO A 49 3.84 6.06 -10.20
N ILE A 50 4.55 4.99 -9.87
CA ILE A 50 5.68 4.46 -10.61
C ILE A 50 5.17 3.49 -11.68
N LEU A 51 5.57 3.70 -12.93
CA LEU A 51 5.32 2.76 -14.02
C LEU A 51 6.24 1.54 -13.87
N THR A 52 5.65 0.35 -13.80
CA THR A 52 6.37 -0.92 -13.68
C THR A 52 6.69 -1.50 -15.05
N SER A 53 7.55 -2.52 -15.09
CA SER A 53 7.85 -3.28 -16.31
C SER A 53 6.65 -4.00 -16.91
N SER A 54 5.56 -4.21 -16.14
CA SER A 54 4.31 -4.76 -16.63
C SER A 54 3.48 -3.74 -17.43
N GLY A 55 3.93 -2.48 -17.51
CA GLY A 55 3.23 -1.39 -18.19
C GLY A 55 2.09 -0.78 -17.39
N LYS A 56 1.99 -1.12 -16.10
CA LYS A 56 0.98 -0.62 -15.15
C LYS A 56 1.64 0.22 -14.05
N TYR A 57 0.84 0.97 -13.31
CA TYR A 57 1.33 1.83 -12.23
C TYR A 57 1.26 1.14 -10.88
N SER A 58 2.17 1.52 -9.99
CA SER A 58 2.15 1.20 -8.56
C SER A 58 2.41 2.45 -7.72
N ALA A 59 1.75 2.55 -6.57
CA ALA A 59 1.86 3.69 -5.67
C ALA A 59 1.86 3.23 -4.21
N VAL A 60 2.53 3.96 -3.35
CA VAL A 60 2.61 3.68 -1.92
C VAL A 60 2.47 4.95 -1.10
N LYS A 61 1.70 4.85 -0.02
CA LYS A 61 1.61 5.87 1.02
C LYS A 61 2.03 5.25 2.34
N VAL A 62 2.90 5.93 3.08
CA VAL A 62 3.47 5.51 4.36
C VAL A 62 3.17 6.58 5.39
N VAL A 63 2.62 6.16 6.52
CA VAL A 63 2.20 7.04 7.61
C VAL A 63 2.76 6.54 8.93
N LYS A 64 2.94 7.47 9.87
CA LYS A 64 3.16 7.19 11.27
C LYS A 64 1.81 7.10 11.95
N LEU A 65 1.55 5.97 12.58
CA LEU A 65 0.39 5.76 13.42
C LEU A 65 0.66 6.22 14.85
N SER A 66 -0.40 6.60 15.54
CA SER A 66 -0.39 6.61 16.99
C SER A 66 -0.54 5.17 17.49
N SER A 67 0.15 4.82 18.57
CA SER A 67 0.18 3.44 19.07
C SER A 67 -1.25 2.89 19.27
N ASN A 68 -1.49 1.66 18.82
CA ASN A 68 -2.79 0.93 18.84
C ASN A 68 -3.88 1.40 17.87
N GLU A 69 -3.58 2.27 16.90
CA GLU A 69 -4.56 2.63 15.87
C GLU A 69 -4.80 1.48 14.86
N LEU A 70 -6.07 1.23 14.55
CA LEU A 70 -6.49 0.35 13.47
C LEU A 70 -6.19 1.01 12.14
N LEU A 71 -5.46 0.32 11.26
CA LEU A 71 -5.16 0.87 9.95
C LEU A 71 -6.35 0.73 9.00
N SER A 72 -6.79 1.85 8.46
CA SER A 72 -7.71 1.93 7.32
C SER A 72 -6.98 2.56 6.14
N CYS A 73 -7.02 1.87 5.00
CA CYS A 73 -6.59 2.40 3.72
C CYS A 73 -7.75 2.40 2.74
N SER A 74 -7.98 3.54 2.08
CA SER A 74 -8.93 3.67 0.99
C SER A 74 -8.22 4.17 -0.25
N VAL A 75 -8.40 3.47 -1.37
CA VAL A 75 -7.80 3.82 -2.65
C VAL A 75 -8.90 4.19 -3.63
N GLN A 76 -8.86 5.41 -4.15
CA GLN A 76 -9.76 5.86 -5.19
C GLN A 76 -9.06 5.79 -6.55
N HIS A 77 -9.63 5.01 -7.46
CA HIS A 77 -9.12 4.78 -8.81
C HIS A 77 -10.28 4.76 -9.80
N ASN A 78 -10.24 5.58 -10.84
CA ASN A 78 -11.27 5.65 -11.88
C ASN A 78 -12.71 5.67 -11.33
N SER A 79 -12.97 6.58 -10.37
CA SER A 79 -14.25 6.74 -9.66
C SER A 79 -14.71 5.55 -8.80
N LYS A 80 -13.90 4.51 -8.66
CA LYS A 80 -14.12 3.41 -7.71
C LYS A 80 -13.34 3.66 -6.43
N LEU A 81 -13.92 3.22 -5.31
CA LEU A 81 -13.30 3.30 -3.99
C LEU A 81 -13.08 1.89 -3.43
N ILE A 82 -11.82 1.53 -3.21
CA ILE A 82 -11.41 0.24 -2.66
C ILE A 82 -10.96 0.47 -1.23
N LYS A 83 -11.64 -0.16 -0.27
CA LYS A 83 -11.33 -0.04 1.15
C LYS A 83 -10.68 -1.32 1.65
N LYS A 84 -9.55 -1.17 2.32
CA LYS A 84 -8.90 -2.23 3.09
C LYS A 84 -8.73 -1.74 4.51
N THR A 85 -9.25 -2.52 5.44
CA THR A 85 -8.94 -2.37 6.86
C THR A 85 -7.96 -3.45 7.25
N GLN A 86 -7.25 -3.24 8.36
CA GLN A 86 -6.47 -4.28 9.00
C GLN A 86 -7.42 -5.38 9.52
N THR A 87 -7.78 -6.31 8.65
CA THR A 87 -8.26 -7.63 9.04
C THR A 87 -7.01 -8.48 9.24
N ALA A 88 -6.99 -9.35 10.26
CA ALA A 88 -5.90 -10.27 10.54
C ALA A 88 -5.75 -11.32 9.42
N GLU A 89 -5.36 -10.92 8.21
CA GLU A 89 -4.79 -11.82 7.24
C GLU A 89 -3.29 -11.89 7.51
N LYS A 90 -2.90 -13.06 8.00
CA LYS A 90 -1.54 -13.53 8.26
C LYS A 90 -0.55 -12.99 7.21
N PRO A 91 0.62 -12.47 7.61
CA PRO A 91 1.61 -12.02 6.64
C PRO A 91 2.03 -13.20 5.75
N PRO A 92 1.91 -13.14 4.41
CA PRO A 92 2.65 -14.04 3.56
C PRO A 92 4.01 -13.40 3.31
N CYS A 93 4.97 -13.74 4.15
CA CYS A 93 6.35 -14.00 3.74
C CYS A 93 7.11 -14.53 4.96
N ASN A 94 7.03 -15.85 5.15
CA ASN A 94 8.13 -16.56 5.76
C ASN A 94 9.31 -16.37 4.80
N ILE A 95 10.10 -15.32 4.98
CA ILE A 95 11.41 -15.25 4.33
C ILE A 95 12.24 -16.26 5.10
N SER A 96 12.25 -17.51 4.63
CA SER A 96 13.32 -18.43 4.93
C SER A 96 14.61 -17.73 4.52
N THR A 97 15.36 -17.27 5.52
CA THR A 97 16.75 -16.82 5.38
C THR A 97 17.51 -17.82 4.51
N PRO A 98 18.13 -17.43 3.37
CA PRO A 98 19.29 -18.17 2.93
C PRO A 98 20.42 -17.82 3.90
N SER A 99 20.81 -18.81 4.72
CA SER A 99 22.07 -18.78 5.45
C SER A 99 23.19 -18.59 4.42
N LEU A 100 23.86 -17.44 4.41
CA LEU A 100 25.19 -17.33 3.84
C LEU A 100 26.16 -17.73 4.95
N GLU A 101 26.62 -18.97 4.92
CA GLU A 101 27.87 -19.37 5.58
C GLU A 101 28.93 -19.54 4.49
N GLY A 102 30.03 -18.79 4.67
CA GLY A 102 31.32 -19.04 4.05
C GLY A 102 32.30 -19.50 5.11
#